data_AF-A0A7L9CBZ9-F1
#
_entry.id   AF-A0A7L9CBZ9-F1
#
_cell.length_a   1.000
_cell.length_b   1.000
_cell.length_c   1.000
_cell.angle_alpha   90.00
_cell.angle_beta   90.00
_cell.angle_gamma   90.00
#
_symmetry.space_group_name_H-M   'P 1'
#
loop_
_entity.id
_entity.type
_entity.pdbx_description
1 polymer ?
#
loop_
_entity_poly.entity_id
_entity_poly.type
_entity_poly.pdbx_seq_one_letter_code
_entity_poly.pdbx_strand_id
1 'polypeptide(L)'
;MCQQSLINYLHTELADSNSKSDRVSNPVRVNKVSKEDIETLIHVGEQVSENEETALIKEQKILEGKQKSSDYKVKLPESIRKNAILIDQKLADITVCDPAVGSGAFPVGMMSEIVKARNALMVYFKGDGDTDIPVCDNNDTTTDRNVCVTTITRRNLPHWTKEGSIYWITFRLADSLPQEKLNTWKDERDLWISKHREPWSETEWKEYGEQFEKRLESWLDSGYGSCVLAQPEVRRIVQECLLRFNEERLQLHAAVIMPNHVHLLLEPLAGNSLSELLKGIKGASARKINQMLGTTGSKFWMDESYDHIVRSEAQYQRFIRYIAENPVKANLSEDKYWLYHGSTGIPASDQPKDTQTIMSEPDRPQTRMSVLRSTYNFKRHCIEHSLYGVDIDPGAVEIAKLRLWLSLVVDEDDIKNIKPLPNLDYKIVCGNSLLGVKKNLFNSHLFSKLEKIKPLYFNETNPTKKQDYKKQIDELISQITNGHKEFDFEIYFSEVFHASSNSPLAKGDTGGCRGFDVVIANPPYGAKIDGVALKKTKQNLSDTTNSNSAAIFIDYGKNRLIGEKGTLTFIVPKSLLYSENWFSLVKSMLGNVSILVDVEKAFENVKLEQVVFVYSKSIHMKK
;
A
#
# COMPACT_ATOMS: atom_id res chain seq x y z
N MET A 1 -8.38 14.56 5.47
CA MET A 1 -9.33 13.83 6.33
C MET A 1 -8.74 12.54 6.86
N CYS A 2 -8.42 11.56 6.01
CA CYS A 2 -7.92 10.24 6.45
C CYS A 2 -6.74 10.31 7.43
N GLN A 3 -5.73 11.12 7.12
CA GLN A 3 -4.59 11.37 8.02
C GLN A 3 -5.03 11.85 9.40
N GLN A 4 -5.89 12.88 9.45
CA GLN A 4 -6.37 13.44 10.72
C GLN A 4 -7.24 12.45 11.50
N SER A 5 -8.07 11.66 10.83
CA SER A 5 -8.83 10.59 11.49
C SER A 5 -7.90 9.54 12.12
N LEU A 6 -6.85 9.13 11.39
CA LEU A 6 -5.86 8.17 11.88
C LEU A 6 -5.02 8.71 13.04
N ILE A 7 -4.61 9.98 12.98
CA ILE A 7 -3.89 10.67 14.06
C ILE A 7 -4.73 10.70 15.35
N ASN A 8 -6.01 11.09 15.25
CA ASN A 8 -6.89 11.17 16.43
C ASN A 8 -7.25 9.79 17.00
N TYR A 9 -7.40 8.77 16.14
CA TYR A 9 -7.53 7.38 16.58
C TYR A 9 -6.32 6.95 17.42
N LEU A 10 -5.11 7.04 16.86
CA LEU A 10 -3.89 6.62 17.55
C LEU A 10 -3.65 7.42 18.83
N HIS A 11 -3.91 8.73 18.81
CA HIS A 11 -3.78 9.57 20.00
C HIS A 11 -4.70 9.11 21.12
N THR A 12 -5.95 8.79 20.80
CA THR A 12 -6.93 8.29 21.79
C THR A 12 -6.56 6.91 22.30
N GLU A 13 -6.17 6.00 21.41
CA GLU A 13 -5.83 4.62 21.78
C GLU A 13 -4.57 4.51 22.63
N LEU A 14 -3.58 5.38 22.38
CA LEU A 14 -2.28 5.34 23.08
C LEU A 14 -2.29 6.15 24.39
N ALA A 15 -3.23 7.09 24.57
CA ALA A 15 -3.33 7.91 25.77
C ALA A 15 -3.70 7.11 27.05
N ASP A 16 -4.52 6.07 26.92
CA ASP A 16 -5.11 5.33 28.06
C ASP A 16 -4.34 4.06 28.46
N SER A 17 -3.30 3.67 27.71
CA SER A 17 -2.46 2.47 27.96
C SER A 17 -1.72 2.46 29.31
N ASN A 18 -1.92 3.48 30.15
CA ASN A 18 -1.38 3.61 31.51
C ASN A 18 -2.39 3.26 32.62
N SER A 19 -3.61 2.83 32.28
CA SER A 19 -4.62 2.40 33.25
C SER A 19 -4.22 1.09 33.95
N LYS A 20 -4.62 0.91 35.22
CA LYS A 20 -4.18 -0.24 36.06
C LYS A 20 -4.65 -1.61 35.53
N SER A 21 -5.67 -1.68 34.67
CA SER A 21 -6.24 -2.93 34.15
C SER A 21 -5.40 -3.57 33.03
N ASP A 22 -4.69 -2.77 32.22
CA ASP A 22 -3.90 -3.28 31.09
C ASP A 22 -2.53 -3.86 31.50
N ARG A 23 -2.11 -3.65 32.75
CA ARG A 23 -0.83 -4.17 33.29
C ARG A 23 -0.84 -5.69 33.49
N VAL A 24 -2.01 -6.33 33.47
CA VAL A 24 -2.15 -7.79 33.69
C VAL A 24 -2.01 -8.55 32.36
N SER A 25 -2.37 -7.95 31.23
CA SER A 25 -2.35 -8.59 29.91
C SER A 25 -1.12 -8.24 29.07
N ASN A 26 -0.40 -7.15 29.37
CA ASN A 26 0.79 -6.76 28.60
C ASN A 26 1.90 -6.22 29.54
N PRO A 27 3.03 -6.94 29.75
CA PRO A 27 4.07 -6.55 30.70
C PRO A 27 4.97 -5.37 30.24
N VAL A 28 4.74 -4.85 29.03
CA VAL A 28 5.56 -3.77 28.45
C VAL A 28 5.14 -2.41 29.00
N ARG A 29 6.06 -1.67 29.63
CA ARG A 29 5.84 -0.27 30.02
C ARG A 29 5.60 0.58 28.78
N VAL A 30 4.36 1.06 28.59
CA VAL A 30 4.01 1.98 27.50
C VAL A 30 4.62 3.35 27.79
N ASN A 31 5.53 3.80 26.92
CA ASN A 31 6.03 5.18 26.99
C ASN A 31 4.95 6.09 26.42
N LYS A 32 4.62 7.18 27.11
CA LYS A 32 3.61 8.14 26.65
C LYS A 32 3.99 8.65 25.26
N VAL A 33 3.10 8.45 24.27
CA VAL A 33 3.26 8.97 22.91
C VAL A 33 2.47 10.27 22.80
N SER A 34 3.11 11.36 22.35
CA SER A 34 2.44 12.65 22.15
C SER A 34 1.64 12.66 20.84
N LYS A 35 0.70 13.60 20.69
CA LYS A 35 -0.04 13.75 19.43
C LYS A 35 0.89 14.22 18.30
N GLU A 36 1.83 15.11 18.64
CA GLU A 36 2.83 15.66 17.73
C GLU A 36 3.77 14.58 17.18
N ASP A 37 4.10 13.58 18.02
CA ASP A 37 4.91 12.44 17.59
C ASP A 37 4.15 11.54 16.61
N ILE A 38 2.85 11.35 16.83
CA ILE A 38 1.97 10.61 15.93
C ILE A 38 1.80 11.36 14.61
N GLU A 39 1.63 12.68 14.64
CA GLU A 39 1.59 13.53 13.45
C GLU A 39 2.88 13.38 12.63
N THR A 40 4.04 13.31 13.30
CA THR A 40 5.33 13.08 12.63
C THR A 40 5.36 11.72 11.92
N LEU A 41 4.86 10.66 12.56
CA LEU A 41 4.73 9.33 11.93
C LEU A 41 3.85 9.39 10.67
N ILE A 42 2.67 10.01 10.76
CA ILE A 42 1.69 10.02 9.66
C ILE A 42 2.12 10.94 8.51
N HIS A 43 2.74 12.09 8.79
CA HIS A 43 3.12 13.05 7.75
C HIS A 43 4.47 12.75 7.08
N VAL A 44 5.42 12.22 7.84
CA VAL A 44 6.82 12.12 7.38
C VAL A 44 7.27 10.67 7.20
N GLY A 45 6.59 9.68 7.78
CA GLY A 45 7.02 8.27 7.81
C GLY A 45 7.39 7.65 6.45
N GLU A 46 6.73 8.05 5.36
CA GLU A 46 7.04 7.58 4.00
C GLU A 46 8.41 8.08 3.49
N GLN A 47 8.89 9.25 3.93
CA GLN A 47 10.17 9.84 3.54
C GLN A 47 11.36 9.35 4.38
N VAL A 48 11.13 8.38 5.26
CA VAL A 48 12.00 8.09 6.39
C VAL A 48 12.62 6.69 6.32
N SER A 49 11.94 5.70 5.74
CA SER A 49 12.32 4.27 5.83
C SER A 49 13.79 3.97 5.49
N GLU A 50 14.38 4.62 4.50
CA GLU A 50 15.75 4.31 4.02
C GLU A 50 16.87 5.04 4.77
N ASN A 51 16.63 6.29 5.19
CA ASN A 51 17.61 7.08 5.93
C ASN A 51 17.72 6.63 7.39
N GLU A 52 16.66 6.00 7.89
CA GLU A 52 16.49 5.72 9.30
C GLU A 52 17.19 4.43 9.73
N GLU A 53 17.14 3.36 8.94
CA GLU A 53 17.91 2.14 9.21
C GLU A 53 19.43 2.42 9.26
N THR A 54 19.91 3.21 8.29
CA THR A 54 21.30 3.69 8.27
C THR A 54 21.62 4.58 9.48
N ALA A 55 20.69 5.44 9.90
CA ALA A 55 20.86 6.27 11.10
C ALA A 55 20.95 5.41 12.37
N LEU A 56 20.09 4.40 12.51
CA LEU A 56 20.06 3.49 13.66
C LEU A 56 21.33 2.63 13.75
N ILE A 57 21.80 2.08 12.63
CA ILE A 57 23.05 1.30 12.57
C ILE A 57 24.24 2.17 12.99
N LYS A 58 24.28 3.43 12.53
CA LYS A 58 25.35 4.37 12.90
C LYS A 58 25.24 4.84 14.35
N GLU A 59 24.04 5.06 14.87
CA GLU A 59 23.77 5.38 16.29
C GLU A 59 24.25 4.22 17.20
N GLN A 60 23.94 2.98 16.83
CA GLN A 60 24.42 1.77 17.49
C GLN A 60 25.95 1.66 17.48
N LYS A 61 26.60 1.94 16.33
CA LYS A 61 28.08 1.95 16.22
C LYS A 61 28.73 3.06 17.07
N ILE A 62 28.04 4.18 17.27
CA ILE A 62 28.50 5.25 18.17
C ILE A 62 28.41 4.78 19.63
N LEU A 63 27.28 4.17 20.02
CA LEU A 63 27.09 3.61 21.36
C LEU A 63 28.10 2.50 21.69
N GLU A 64 28.46 1.67 20.72
CA GLU A 64 29.49 0.63 20.84
C GLU A 64 30.94 1.16 20.77
N GLY A 65 31.12 2.48 20.62
CA GLY A 65 32.44 3.13 20.53
C GLY A 65 33.19 2.87 19.21
N LYS A 66 32.56 2.21 18.23
CA LYS A 66 33.13 1.89 16.91
C LYS A 66 33.10 3.06 15.93
N GLN A 67 32.35 4.12 16.24
CA GLN A 67 32.22 5.32 15.42
C GLN A 67 32.10 6.57 16.32
N LYS A 68 32.71 7.70 15.94
CA LYS A 68 32.71 8.91 16.79
C LYS A 68 31.52 9.83 16.56
N SER A 69 31.01 9.92 15.33
CA SER A 69 29.88 10.78 14.95
C SER A 69 29.18 10.29 13.67
N SER A 70 27.98 10.79 13.40
CA SER A 70 27.18 10.49 12.19
C SER A 70 26.34 11.71 11.81
N ASP A 71 26.25 12.03 10.53
CA ASP A 71 25.36 13.07 9.99
C ASP A 71 23.92 12.56 9.76
N TYR A 72 23.71 11.25 9.84
CA TYR A 72 22.41 10.62 9.68
C TYR A 72 21.62 10.72 10.99
N LYS A 73 20.47 11.37 10.95
CA LYS A 73 19.54 11.51 12.08
C LYS A 73 18.30 10.66 11.84
N VAL A 74 17.90 9.94 12.88
CA VAL A 74 16.59 9.30 12.96
C VAL A 74 15.54 10.40 12.91
N LYS A 75 14.53 10.24 12.04
CA LYS A 75 13.50 11.26 11.82
C LYS A 75 12.24 10.98 12.64
N LEU A 76 11.93 9.72 12.94
CA LEU A 76 10.82 9.36 13.81
C LEU A 76 11.17 9.54 15.29
N PRO A 77 10.25 10.14 16.09
CA PRO A 77 10.46 10.36 17.51
C PRO A 77 10.72 9.06 18.30
N GLU A 78 11.52 9.16 19.36
CA GLU A 78 11.86 8.01 20.21
C GLU A 78 10.63 7.31 20.81
N SER A 79 9.59 8.08 21.13
CA SER A 79 8.30 7.56 21.62
C SER A 79 7.61 6.65 20.59
N ILE A 80 7.69 6.97 19.29
CA ILE A 80 7.16 6.15 18.20
C ILE A 80 8.00 4.88 18.08
N ARG A 81 9.33 5.00 18.05
CA ARG A 81 10.26 3.87 17.94
C ARG A 81 10.03 2.84 19.05
N LYS A 82 9.98 3.31 20.29
CA LYS A 82 9.79 2.46 21.49
C LYS A 82 8.42 1.79 21.55
N ASN A 83 7.41 2.34 20.87
CA ASN A 83 6.06 1.81 20.84
C ASN A 83 5.67 1.23 19.47
N ALA A 84 6.63 1.02 18.54
CA ALA A 84 6.34 0.66 17.15
C ALA A 84 5.49 -0.61 17.01
N ILE A 85 5.75 -1.64 17.82
CA ILE A 85 4.97 -2.89 17.82
C ILE A 85 3.53 -2.62 18.26
N LEU A 86 3.35 -1.88 19.34
CA LEU A 86 2.02 -1.52 19.85
C LEU A 86 1.25 -0.68 18.81
N ILE A 87 1.91 0.29 18.17
CA ILE A 87 1.29 1.14 17.15
C ILE A 87 0.88 0.28 15.95
N ASP A 88 1.72 -0.62 15.46
CA ASP A 88 1.38 -1.52 14.34
C ASP A 88 0.22 -2.45 14.69
N GLN A 89 0.18 -3.00 15.92
CA GLN A 89 -0.96 -3.79 16.39
C GLN A 89 -2.25 -2.96 16.40
N LYS A 90 -2.21 -1.72 16.90
CA LYS A 90 -3.36 -0.80 16.86
C LYS A 90 -3.77 -0.46 15.43
N LEU A 91 -2.82 -0.33 14.50
CA LEU A 91 -3.10 -0.11 13.08
C LEU A 91 -3.63 -1.35 12.35
N ALA A 92 -3.23 -2.56 12.77
CA ALA A 92 -3.77 -3.79 12.23
C ALA A 92 -5.24 -3.98 12.64
N ASP A 93 -5.53 -3.73 13.91
CA ASP A 93 -6.85 -3.98 14.49
C ASP A 93 -7.87 -2.86 14.26
N ILE A 94 -7.48 -1.74 13.66
CA ILE A 94 -8.36 -0.58 13.46
C ILE A 94 -9.59 -0.97 12.64
N THR A 95 -10.76 -0.48 13.05
CA THR A 95 -12.02 -0.62 12.31
C THR A 95 -12.50 0.75 11.80
N VAL A 96 -12.72 0.84 10.50
CA VAL A 96 -13.04 2.08 9.78
C VAL A 96 -14.32 1.89 8.98
N CYS A 97 -15.32 2.73 9.21
CA CYS A 97 -16.58 2.68 8.48
C CYS A 97 -16.87 3.96 7.71
N ASP A 98 -17.32 3.80 6.46
CA ASP A 98 -18.01 4.85 5.72
C ASP A 98 -19.51 4.52 5.57
N PRO A 99 -20.41 5.14 6.37
CA PRO A 99 -21.85 4.88 6.30
C PRO A 99 -22.54 5.47 5.07
N ALA A 100 -21.81 6.14 4.17
CA ALA A 100 -22.31 6.63 2.89
C ALA A 100 -21.18 6.50 1.83
N VAL A 101 -20.77 5.25 1.59
CA VAL A 101 -19.46 4.91 0.98
C VAL A 101 -19.26 5.45 -0.42
N GLY A 102 -20.34 5.67 -1.18
CA GLY A 102 -20.27 6.16 -2.55
C GLY A 102 -19.29 5.34 -3.38
N SER A 103 -18.36 6.00 -4.06
CA SER A 103 -17.33 5.33 -4.88
C SER A 103 -16.21 4.62 -4.09
N GLY A 104 -16.23 4.64 -2.75
CA GLY A 104 -15.21 4.01 -1.92
C GLY A 104 -13.91 4.82 -1.77
N ALA A 105 -13.97 6.15 -1.94
CA ALA A 105 -12.79 7.03 -1.83
C ALA A 105 -12.19 7.02 -0.41
N PHE A 106 -13.02 7.11 0.63
CA PHE A 106 -12.56 7.13 2.01
C PHE A 106 -11.99 5.80 2.49
N PRO A 107 -12.61 4.62 2.24
CA PRO A 107 -11.98 3.34 2.56
C PRO A 107 -10.59 3.16 1.95
N VAL A 108 -10.42 3.48 0.66
CA VAL A 108 -9.11 3.38 -0.03
C VAL A 108 -8.12 4.40 0.51
N GLY A 109 -8.55 5.63 0.78
CA GLY A 109 -7.70 6.65 1.39
C GLY A 109 -7.24 6.24 2.79
N MET A 110 -8.14 5.71 3.62
CA MET A 110 -7.80 5.20 4.96
C MET A 110 -6.84 4.01 4.89
N MET A 111 -7.09 3.07 3.97
CA MET A 111 -6.18 1.97 3.70
C MET A 111 -4.77 2.46 3.36
N SER A 112 -4.66 3.44 2.46
CA SER A 112 -3.37 4.04 2.09
C SER A 112 -2.64 4.58 3.32
N GLU A 113 -3.30 5.38 4.16
CA GLU A 113 -2.66 5.96 5.35
C GLU A 113 -2.27 4.90 6.40
N ILE A 114 -3.11 3.88 6.60
CA ILE A 114 -2.81 2.75 7.50
C ILE A 114 -1.57 2.00 6.99
N VAL A 115 -1.57 1.60 5.71
CA VAL A 115 -0.47 0.84 5.10
C VAL A 115 0.83 1.64 5.11
N LYS A 116 0.78 2.94 4.81
CA LYS A 116 1.94 3.83 4.90
C LYS A 116 2.52 3.90 6.31
N ALA A 117 1.66 4.08 7.32
CA ALA A 117 2.09 4.13 8.71
C ALA A 117 2.70 2.80 9.16
N ARG A 118 2.09 1.66 8.80
CA ARG A 118 2.62 0.33 9.12
C ARG A 118 3.97 0.09 8.44
N ASN A 119 4.10 0.40 7.15
CA ASN A 119 5.36 0.30 6.42
C ASN A 119 6.48 1.12 7.08
N ALA A 120 6.19 2.34 7.56
CA ALA A 120 7.17 3.17 8.26
C ALA A 120 7.65 2.56 9.59
N LEU A 121 6.82 1.74 10.25
CA LEU A 121 7.17 1.10 11.52
C LEU A 121 8.01 -0.18 11.35
N MET A 122 8.04 -0.77 10.15
CA MET A 122 8.71 -2.06 9.91
C MET A 122 10.21 -2.04 10.26
N VAL A 123 10.87 -0.89 10.09
CA VAL A 123 12.30 -0.69 10.38
C VAL A 123 12.63 -0.95 11.85
N TYR A 124 11.64 -0.90 12.75
CA TYR A 124 11.83 -1.08 14.20
C TYR A 124 11.56 -2.48 14.70
N PHE A 125 11.18 -3.41 13.82
CA PHE A 125 10.92 -4.78 14.20
C PHE A 125 12.21 -5.58 14.17
N LYS A 126 12.81 -5.79 15.35
CA LYS A 126 13.98 -6.66 15.50
C LYS A 126 13.59 -8.10 15.20
N GLY A 127 14.45 -8.82 14.49
CA GLY A 127 14.30 -10.24 14.14
C GLY A 127 14.50 -11.21 15.30
N ASP A 128 13.90 -10.92 16.46
CA ASP A 128 13.82 -11.89 17.56
C ASP A 128 12.52 -12.67 17.41
N GLY A 129 12.66 -13.98 17.22
CA GLY A 129 11.59 -14.94 16.96
C GLY A 129 10.71 -15.24 18.16
N ASP A 130 10.26 -14.21 18.87
CA ASP A 130 9.38 -14.38 20.04
C ASP A 130 8.38 -13.22 20.10
N THR A 131 7.32 -13.30 19.29
CA THR A 131 6.05 -12.61 19.57
C THR A 131 4.91 -13.46 19.02
N ASP A 132 4.18 -14.09 19.93
CA ASP A 132 2.90 -14.75 19.66
C ASP A 132 1.93 -13.79 18.97
N ILE A 133 1.69 -14.03 17.68
CA ILE A 133 0.49 -13.58 16.95
C ILE A 133 -0.06 -14.85 16.27
N PRO A 134 -1.39 -15.12 16.29
CA PRO A 134 -1.92 -16.41 15.89
C PRO A 134 -1.66 -16.67 14.41
N VAL A 135 -0.71 -17.57 14.14
CA VAL A 135 -0.52 -18.19 12.84
C VAL A 135 -1.65 -19.19 12.67
N CYS A 136 -2.48 -19.03 11.63
CA CYS A 136 -3.29 -20.15 11.15
C CYS A 136 -2.34 -21.26 10.67
N ASP A 137 -2.48 -22.41 11.32
CA ASP A 137 -1.62 -23.59 11.24
C ASP A 137 -1.11 -23.92 9.82
N ASN A 138 0.18 -24.24 9.73
CA ASN A 138 0.62 -25.53 9.19
C ASN A 138 2.14 -25.69 9.40
N ASN A 139 2.47 -26.86 9.94
CA ASN A 139 3.79 -27.41 10.27
C ASN A 139 4.82 -27.22 9.15
N ASP A 140 5.96 -26.60 9.46
CA ASP A 140 7.27 -27.23 9.23
C ASP A 140 8.39 -26.44 9.94
N THR A 141 9.26 -27.15 10.63
CA THR A 141 10.38 -26.61 11.41
C THR A 141 11.67 -26.68 10.61
N THR A 142 12.34 -25.55 10.36
CA THR A 142 13.81 -25.44 10.36
C THR A 142 14.21 -23.96 10.26
N THR A 143 15.15 -23.56 11.12
CA THR A 143 15.74 -22.23 11.23
C THR A 143 16.83 -22.02 10.18
N ASP A 144 16.85 -20.89 9.48
CA ASP A 144 18.13 -20.22 9.20
C ASP A 144 18.01 -18.71 8.90
N ARG A 145 19.07 -17.98 9.28
CA ARG A 145 19.17 -16.51 9.38
C ARG A 145 19.74 -15.88 8.11
N ASN A 146 19.08 -14.83 7.60
CA ASN A 146 19.62 -13.57 7.04
C ASN A 146 18.54 -12.87 6.18
N VAL A 147 18.19 -11.62 6.49
CA VAL A 147 17.12 -10.84 5.82
C VAL A 147 17.75 -9.70 5.00
N CYS A 148 17.41 -9.63 3.70
CA CYS A 148 17.87 -8.63 2.71
C CYS A 148 17.00 -7.36 2.67
N VAL A 149 17.62 -6.18 2.53
CA VAL A 149 16.99 -4.84 2.53
C VAL A 149 16.75 -4.30 1.11
N THR A 150 15.69 -3.49 0.90
CA THR A 150 15.40 -2.74 -0.35
C THR A 150 15.52 -1.23 -0.12
N THR A 151 16.20 -0.53 -1.02
CA THR A 151 16.60 0.90 -1.00
C THR A 151 16.15 1.58 -2.31
N ILE A 152 15.60 2.80 -2.34
CA ILE A 152 15.15 3.49 -3.57
C ILE A 152 15.85 4.85 -3.67
N THR A 153 16.76 5.02 -4.65
CA THR A 153 17.41 6.34 -4.89
C THR A 153 16.63 7.17 -5.91
N ARG A 154 16.31 8.44 -5.58
CA ARG A 154 15.67 9.40 -6.52
C ARG A 154 16.62 10.48 -7.02
N ARG A 155 16.69 10.64 -8.35
CA ARG A 155 17.01 11.92 -9.03
C ARG A 155 15.81 12.34 -9.89
N ASN A 156 15.82 12.26 -11.23
CA ASN A 156 14.62 12.60 -12.02
C ASN A 156 13.66 11.41 -12.27
N LEU A 157 14.11 10.16 -12.10
CA LEU A 157 13.30 8.93 -12.09
C LEU A 157 13.64 8.09 -10.83
N PRO A 158 12.70 7.30 -10.28
CA PRO A 158 12.96 6.46 -9.11
C PRO A 158 13.72 5.18 -9.47
N HIS A 159 14.88 4.95 -8.86
CA HIS A 159 15.68 3.73 -9.00
C HIS A 159 15.51 2.86 -7.77
N TRP A 160 15.00 1.64 -7.94
CA TRP A 160 14.74 0.71 -6.84
C TRP A 160 15.94 -0.23 -6.71
N THR A 161 16.38 -0.54 -5.49
CA THR A 161 17.56 -1.37 -5.21
C THR A 161 17.33 -2.32 -4.02
N LYS A 162 16.94 -3.56 -4.26
CA LYS A 162 16.90 -4.69 -3.31
C LYS A 162 18.17 -5.55 -3.30
N GLU A 163 18.73 -5.81 -2.12
CA GLU A 163 19.89 -6.68 -1.96
C GLU A 163 19.55 -8.13 -2.38
N GLY A 164 20.43 -8.76 -3.17
CA GLY A 164 20.20 -10.09 -3.76
C GLY A 164 19.10 -10.13 -4.84
N SER A 165 18.74 -8.97 -5.42
CA SER A 165 17.83 -8.92 -6.56
C SER A 165 18.57 -8.79 -7.87
N ILE A 166 17.98 -9.38 -8.90
CA ILE A 166 18.44 -9.23 -10.28
C ILE A 166 17.82 -7.95 -10.86
N TYR A 167 18.60 -7.18 -11.59
CA TYR A 167 18.18 -5.93 -12.23
C TYR A 167 18.36 -6.02 -13.72
N TRP A 168 17.31 -5.62 -14.43
CA TRP A 168 17.39 -5.18 -15.81
C TRP A 168 17.89 -3.74 -15.84
N ILE A 169 18.96 -3.46 -16.59
CA ILE A 169 19.54 -2.12 -16.67
C ILE A 169 19.80 -1.75 -18.11
N THR A 170 19.49 -0.52 -18.48
CA THR A 170 19.84 0.08 -19.77
C THR A 170 20.58 1.39 -19.55
N PHE A 171 21.75 1.56 -20.17
CA PHE A 171 22.41 2.87 -20.25
C PHE A 171 23.00 3.11 -21.63
N ARG A 172 23.13 4.38 -22.02
CA ARG A 172 23.47 4.81 -23.39
C ARG A 172 24.50 5.93 -23.43
N LEU A 173 25.13 6.11 -24.58
CA LEU A 173 26.03 7.23 -24.83
C LEU A 173 25.31 8.57 -24.69
N ALA A 174 26.01 9.60 -24.23
CA ALA A 174 25.46 10.94 -24.05
C ALA A 174 24.95 11.56 -25.36
N ASP A 175 25.54 11.16 -26.48
CA ASP A 175 25.28 11.61 -27.85
C ASP A 175 24.68 10.49 -28.73
N SER A 176 24.10 9.46 -28.11
CA SER A 176 23.43 8.34 -28.81
C SER A 176 22.22 8.76 -29.65
N LEU A 177 21.68 9.97 -29.42
CA LEU A 177 20.57 10.56 -30.16
C LEU A 177 20.84 12.05 -30.46
N PRO A 178 20.36 12.58 -31.60
CA PRO A 178 20.38 14.01 -31.87
C PRO A 178 19.67 14.78 -30.76
N GLN A 179 20.35 15.79 -30.20
CA GLN A 179 19.84 16.53 -29.05
C GLN A 179 18.53 17.26 -29.35
N GLU A 180 18.34 17.70 -30.60
CA GLU A 180 17.10 18.30 -31.08
C GLU A 180 15.92 17.31 -30.99
N LYS A 181 16.07 16.08 -31.53
CA LYS A 181 15.05 15.03 -31.44
C LYS A 181 14.74 14.66 -29.99
N LEU A 182 15.77 14.60 -29.15
CA LEU A 182 15.59 14.27 -27.74
C LEU A 182 14.86 15.39 -26.99
N ASN A 183 15.16 16.65 -27.29
CA ASN A 183 14.46 17.80 -26.70
C ASN A 183 13.01 17.82 -27.16
N THR A 184 12.73 17.67 -28.45
CA THR A 184 11.36 17.56 -28.97
C THR A 184 10.60 16.40 -28.32
N TRP A 185 11.22 15.23 -28.19
CA TRP A 185 10.62 14.08 -27.51
C TRP A 185 10.33 14.37 -26.03
N LYS A 186 11.25 15.06 -25.32
CA LYS A 186 11.05 15.47 -23.92
C LYS A 186 9.92 16.47 -23.81
N ASP A 187 9.85 17.46 -24.70
CA ASP A 187 8.81 18.48 -24.72
C ASP A 187 7.44 17.85 -25.03
N GLU A 188 7.37 16.93 -26.00
CA GLU A 188 6.18 16.15 -26.32
C GLU A 188 5.72 15.30 -25.12
N ARG A 189 6.66 14.61 -24.47
CA ARG A 189 6.40 13.78 -23.29
C ARG A 189 5.92 14.62 -22.11
N ASP A 190 6.62 15.71 -21.78
CA ASP A 190 6.29 16.56 -20.64
C ASP A 190 4.95 17.27 -20.87
N LEU A 191 4.64 17.66 -22.11
CA LEU A 191 3.33 18.15 -22.51
C LEU A 191 2.25 17.05 -22.38
N TRP A 192 2.54 15.82 -22.80
CA TRP A 192 1.62 14.69 -22.65
C TRP A 192 1.34 14.40 -21.16
N ILE A 193 2.37 14.37 -20.32
CA ILE A 193 2.26 14.21 -18.86
C ILE A 193 1.47 15.37 -18.23
N SER A 194 1.64 16.60 -18.72
CA SER A 194 0.88 17.74 -18.19
C SER A 194 -0.63 17.66 -18.47
N LYS A 195 -1.00 16.98 -19.57
CA LYS A 195 -2.39 16.78 -20.02
C LYS A 195 -3.03 15.56 -19.38
N HIS A 196 -2.24 14.55 -19.04
CA HIS A 196 -2.69 13.33 -18.38
C HIS A 196 -2.14 13.34 -16.95
N ARG A 197 -2.88 13.94 -16.01
CA ARG A 197 -2.45 13.96 -14.61
C ARG A 197 -2.70 12.60 -13.97
N GLU A 198 -1.72 12.14 -13.21
CA GLU A 198 -1.82 10.88 -12.48
C GLU A 198 -3.06 10.84 -11.56
N PRO A 199 -3.65 9.65 -11.35
CA PRO A 199 -3.22 8.35 -11.89
C PRO A 199 -3.67 8.10 -13.34
N TRP A 200 -2.78 7.54 -14.17
CA TRP A 200 -3.09 7.15 -15.55
C TRP A 200 -3.89 5.84 -15.60
N SER A 201 -4.87 5.78 -16.50
CA SER A 201 -5.60 4.58 -16.91
C SER A 201 -4.71 3.60 -17.69
N GLU A 202 -5.13 2.35 -17.82
CA GLU A 202 -4.41 1.31 -18.57
C GLU A 202 -4.24 1.69 -20.06
N THR A 203 -5.21 2.39 -20.64
CA THR A 203 -5.12 2.94 -21.99
C THR A 203 -4.06 4.02 -22.11
N GLU A 204 -3.96 4.91 -21.12
CA GLU A 204 -2.94 5.98 -21.09
C GLU A 204 -1.54 5.39 -20.86
N TRP A 205 -1.40 4.37 -20.02
CA TRP A 205 -0.13 3.64 -19.84
C TRP A 205 0.32 2.94 -21.12
N LYS A 206 -0.60 2.28 -21.82
CA LYS A 206 -0.31 1.62 -23.10
C LYS A 206 0.06 2.63 -24.18
N GLU A 207 -0.68 3.73 -24.26
CA GLU A 207 -0.40 4.83 -25.19
C GLU A 207 0.99 5.44 -24.91
N TYR A 208 1.32 5.66 -23.64
CA TYR A 208 2.63 6.18 -23.22
C TYR A 208 3.78 5.27 -23.66
N GLY A 209 3.68 3.96 -23.37
CA GLY A 209 4.70 2.99 -23.78
C GLY A 209 4.83 2.88 -25.31
N GLU A 210 3.72 2.97 -26.03
CA GLU A 210 3.73 2.95 -27.49
C GLU A 210 4.30 4.23 -28.11
N GLN A 211 3.96 5.40 -27.60
CA GLN A 211 4.40 6.69 -28.15
C GLN A 211 5.84 7.04 -27.77
N PHE A 212 6.23 6.78 -26.52
CA PHE A 212 7.48 7.33 -25.98
C PHE A 212 8.59 6.28 -25.84
N GLU A 213 8.30 5.10 -25.29
CA GLU A 213 9.32 4.06 -25.04
C GLU A 213 9.74 3.34 -26.33
N LYS A 214 8.78 2.81 -27.11
CA LYS A 214 9.07 2.13 -28.39
C LYS A 214 9.77 3.05 -29.40
N ARG A 215 9.40 4.33 -29.42
CA ARG A 215 9.99 5.34 -30.33
C ARG A 215 11.45 5.62 -29.98
N LEU A 216 11.77 5.68 -28.68
CA LEU A 216 13.14 5.88 -28.20
C LEU A 216 14.03 4.68 -28.54
N GLU A 217 13.55 3.45 -28.31
CA GLU A 217 14.25 2.22 -28.68
C GLU A 217 14.52 2.16 -30.19
N SER A 218 13.53 2.47 -31.03
CA SER A 218 13.69 2.49 -32.49
C SER A 218 14.80 3.44 -32.95
N TRP A 219 14.95 4.61 -32.32
CA TRP A 219 16.02 5.54 -32.65
C TRP A 219 17.40 5.06 -32.20
N LEU A 220 17.49 4.36 -31.08
CA LEU A 220 18.74 3.75 -30.61
C LEU A 220 19.15 2.60 -31.54
N ASP A 221 18.22 1.71 -31.87
CA ASP A 221 18.42 0.57 -32.78
C ASP A 221 18.86 1.05 -34.18
N SER A 222 18.35 2.19 -34.64
CA SER A 222 18.70 2.78 -35.94
C SER A 222 20.03 3.55 -35.95
N GLY A 223 20.70 3.70 -34.80
CA GLY A 223 22.02 4.35 -34.74
C GLY A 223 22.03 5.86 -35.04
N TYR A 224 20.98 6.61 -34.66
CA TYR A 224 20.83 8.02 -35.02
C TYR A 224 21.93 8.97 -34.52
N GLY A 225 22.63 8.60 -33.44
CA GLY A 225 23.74 9.36 -32.88
C GLY A 225 25.06 8.60 -32.94
N SER A 226 25.97 8.90 -32.01
CA SER A 226 27.26 8.22 -31.93
C SER A 226 27.08 6.72 -31.74
N CYS A 227 27.81 5.94 -32.54
CA CYS A 227 27.85 4.48 -32.47
C CYS A 227 29.25 3.99 -32.09
N VAL A 228 29.96 4.74 -31.23
CA VAL A 228 31.38 4.49 -30.92
C VAL A 228 31.62 3.12 -30.26
N LEU A 229 30.61 2.51 -29.63
CA LEU A 229 30.71 1.15 -29.08
C LEU A 229 30.71 0.06 -30.17
N ALA A 230 30.42 0.39 -31.43
CA ALA A 230 30.64 -0.52 -32.55
C ALA A 230 32.13 -0.80 -32.80
N GLN A 231 33.03 0.09 -32.35
CA GLN A 231 34.47 -0.11 -32.47
C GLN A 231 34.94 -1.18 -31.48
N PRO A 232 35.61 -2.25 -31.95
CA PRO A 232 36.00 -3.37 -31.08
C PRO A 232 36.85 -2.95 -29.87
N GLU A 233 37.81 -2.05 -30.05
CA GLU A 233 38.68 -1.60 -28.94
C GLU A 233 37.93 -0.80 -27.88
N VAL A 234 36.98 0.04 -28.28
CA VAL A 234 36.13 0.80 -27.35
C VAL A 234 35.18 -0.15 -26.61
N ARG A 235 34.56 -1.09 -27.35
CA ARG A 235 33.68 -2.10 -26.78
C ARG A 235 34.41 -2.98 -25.77
N ARG A 236 35.65 -3.38 -26.08
CA ARG A 236 36.49 -4.19 -25.19
C ARG A 236 36.74 -3.52 -23.85
N ILE A 237 36.91 -2.20 -23.82
CA ILE A 237 37.02 -1.47 -22.54
C ILE A 237 35.74 -1.61 -21.69
N VAL A 238 34.56 -1.53 -22.32
CA VAL A 238 33.28 -1.70 -21.61
C VAL A 238 33.11 -3.14 -21.14
N GLN A 239 33.45 -4.13 -21.99
CA GLN A 239 33.45 -5.55 -21.64
C GLN A 239 34.33 -5.83 -20.41
N GLU A 240 35.59 -5.36 -20.43
CA GLU A 240 36.53 -5.51 -19.32
C GLU A 240 35.97 -4.87 -18.05
N CYS A 241 35.35 -3.70 -18.14
CA CYS A 241 34.75 -3.03 -17.00
C CYS A 241 33.53 -3.77 -16.42
N LEU A 242 32.70 -4.40 -17.26
CA LEU A 242 31.54 -5.20 -16.84
C LEU A 242 31.98 -6.50 -16.15
N LEU A 243 32.97 -7.19 -16.73
CA LEU A 243 33.44 -8.48 -16.24
C LEU A 243 34.38 -8.37 -15.03
N ARG A 244 35.00 -7.21 -14.81
CA ARG A 244 36.01 -6.99 -13.76
C ARG A 244 35.58 -7.41 -12.36
N PHE A 245 34.29 -7.26 -12.04
CA PHE A 245 33.75 -7.58 -10.71
C PHE A 245 32.72 -8.71 -10.75
N ASN A 246 32.61 -9.40 -11.88
CA ASN A 246 31.73 -10.56 -12.00
C ASN A 246 32.20 -11.65 -11.04
N GLU A 247 31.27 -12.24 -10.29
CA GLU A 247 31.50 -13.24 -9.23
C GLU A 247 32.22 -12.71 -7.98
N GLU A 248 32.67 -11.45 -7.96
CA GLU A 248 33.30 -10.81 -6.79
C GLU A 248 32.40 -9.79 -6.09
N ARG A 249 31.76 -8.89 -6.86
CA ARG A 249 30.88 -7.82 -6.33
C ARG A 249 29.51 -7.78 -6.98
N LEU A 250 29.37 -8.39 -8.15
CA LEU A 250 28.11 -8.59 -8.86
C LEU A 250 28.13 -9.94 -9.56
N GLN A 251 26.97 -10.50 -9.87
CA GLN A 251 26.79 -11.61 -10.78
C GLN A 251 26.11 -11.10 -12.05
N LEU A 252 26.76 -11.29 -13.20
CA LEU A 252 26.23 -10.92 -14.51
C LEU A 252 25.54 -12.14 -15.13
N HIS A 253 24.22 -12.05 -15.34
CA HIS A 253 23.41 -13.14 -15.90
C HIS A 253 23.37 -13.07 -17.43
N ALA A 254 23.20 -11.86 -17.97
CA ALA A 254 23.30 -11.61 -19.40
C ALA A 254 23.65 -10.15 -19.67
N ALA A 255 24.27 -9.89 -20.81
CA ALA A 255 24.54 -8.54 -21.27
C ALA A 255 24.61 -8.46 -22.78
N VAL A 256 24.20 -7.33 -23.34
CA VAL A 256 24.52 -6.95 -24.71
C VAL A 256 25.06 -5.53 -24.76
N ILE A 257 26.24 -5.35 -25.38
CA ILE A 257 26.76 -4.04 -25.75
C ILE A 257 26.38 -3.80 -27.21
N MET A 258 25.42 -2.92 -27.42
CA MET A 258 24.99 -2.43 -28.72
C MET A 258 25.88 -1.25 -29.16
N PRO A 259 25.85 -0.81 -30.43
CA PRO A 259 26.70 0.26 -30.94
C PRO A 259 26.66 1.59 -30.18
N ASN A 260 25.55 1.91 -29.50
CA ASN A 260 25.35 3.19 -28.81
C ASN A 260 24.71 3.07 -27.40
N HIS A 261 24.38 1.85 -26.97
CA HIS A 261 23.78 1.58 -25.66
C HIS A 261 24.11 0.17 -25.16
N VAL A 262 23.80 -0.11 -23.91
CA VAL A 262 24.09 -1.37 -23.24
C VAL A 262 22.85 -1.81 -22.47
N HIS A 263 22.51 -3.10 -22.59
CA HIS A 263 21.51 -3.76 -21.77
C HIS A 263 22.19 -4.80 -20.88
N LEU A 264 21.85 -4.81 -19.59
CA LEU A 264 22.43 -5.72 -18.59
C LEU A 264 21.35 -6.39 -17.77
N LEU A 265 21.60 -7.64 -17.42
CA LEU A 265 20.87 -8.37 -16.41
C LEU A 265 21.88 -8.81 -15.33
N LEU A 266 21.89 -8.12 -14.18
CA LEU A 266 22.90 -8.32 -13.15
C LEU A 266 22.32 -8.32 -11.74
N GLU A 267 23.02 -8.98 -10.82
CA GLU A 267 22.70 -9.07 -9.40
C GLU A 267 23.88 -8.52 -8.57
N PRO A 268 23.72 -7.48 -7.76
CA PRO A 268 24.75 -7.05 -6.80
C PRO A 268 24.94 -8.11 -5.70
N LEU A 269 26.20 -8.51 -5.45
CA LEU A 269 26.54 -9.40 -4.34
C LEU A 269 26.58 -8.63 -3.02
N ALA A 270 26.33 -9.33 -1.91
CA ALA A 270 26.14 -8.76 -0.57
C ALA A 270 27.16 -7.64 -0.23
N GLY A 271 26.65 -6.52 0.30
CA GLY A 271 27.45 -5.35 0.65
C GLY A 271 27.83 -4.41 -0.50
N ASN A 272 27.37 -4.65 -1.74
CA ASN A 272 27.59 -3.75 -2.88
C ASN A 272 26.26 -3.15 -3.37
N SER A 273 26.20 -1.82 -3.49
CA SER A 273 25.01 -1.17 -4.05
C SER A 273 25.05 -1.12 -5.58
N LEU A 274 23.89 -1.27 -6.23
CA LEU A 274 23.78 -1.15 -7.69
C LEU A 274 24.31 0.20 -8.20
N SER A 275 24.01 1.29 -7.47
CA SER A 275 24.43 2.64 -7.83
C SER A 275 25.95 2.80 -7.81
N GLU A 276 26.64 2.26 -6.81
CA GLU A 276 28.10 2.29 -6.75
C GLU A 276 28.75 1.43 -7.84
N LEU A 277 28.18 0.25 -8.11
CA LEU A 277 28.63 -0.65 -9.17
C LEU A 277 28.50 0.04 -10.54
N LEU A 278 27.33 0.61 -10.86
CA LEU A 278 27.09 1.33 -12.10
C LEU A 278 27.96 2.58 -12.21
N LYS A 279 28.14 3.34 -11.12
CA LYS A 279 29.05 4.49 -11.08
C LYS A 279 30.50 4.07 -11.34
N GLY A 280 30.93 2.93 -10.79
CA GLY A 280 32.23 2.34 -11.02
C GLY A 280 32.44 1.91 -12.48
N ILE A 281 31.49 1.13 -13.03
CA ILE A 281 31.51 0.63 -14.41
C ILE A 281 31.50 1.80 -15.41
N LYS A 282 30.52 2.71 -15.30
CA LYS A 282 30.38 3.86 -16.20
C LYS A 282 31.57 4.83 -16.04
N GLY A 283 32.01 5.10 -14.82
CA GLY A 283 33.11 6.03 -14.56
C GLY A 283 34.47 5.51 -15.02
N ALA A 284 34.76 4.22 -14.84
CA ALA A 284 36.02 3.62 -15.28
C ALA A 284 36.08 3.49 -16.81
N SER A 285 34.99 3.01 -17.44
CA SER A 285 34.90 2.89 -18.89
C SER A 285 34.99 4.26 -19.57
N ALA A 286 34.21 5.25 -19.14
CA ALA A 286 34.24 6.60 -19.70
C ALA A 286 35.65 7.22 -19.65
N ARG A 287 36.37 7.06 -18.53
CA ARG A 287 37.72 7.61 -18.38
C ARG A 287 38.71 6.97 -19.36
N LYS A 288 38.73 5.64 -19.43
CA LYS A 288 39.63 4.90 -20.33
C LYS A 288 39.32 5.21 -21.79
N ILE A 289 38.04 5.24 -22.15
CA ILE A 289 37.61 5.50 -23.53
C ILE A 289 37.91 6.95 -23.93
N ASN A 290 37.59 7.93 -23.08
CA ASN A 290 37.91 9.33 -23.37
C ASN A 290 39.42 9.57 -23.48
N GLN A 291 40.24 8.86 -22.71
CA GLN A 291 41.70 8.91 -22.86
C GLN A 291 42.14 8.31 -24.21
N MET A 292 41.57 7.17 -24.60
CA MET A 292 41.87 6.51 -25.88
C MET A 292 41.44 7.37 -27.09
N LEU A 293 40.29 8.04 -27.00
CA LEU A 293 39.74 8.86 -28.08
C LEU A 293 40.24 10.31 -28.08
N GLY A 294 41.05 10.70 -27.08
CA GLY A 294 41.52 12.08 -26.93
C GLY A 294 40.44 13.09 -26.52
N THR A 295 39.32 12.63 -25.96
CA THR A 295 38.15 13.43 -25.59
C THR A 295 38.00 13.64 -24.07
N THR A 296 39.13 13.61 -23.34
CA THR A 296 39.15 13.80 -21.87
C THR A 296 38.40 15.07 -21.46
N GLY A 297 37.45 14.94 -20.52
CA GLY A 297 36.59 16.05 -20.07
C GLY A 297 35.20 16.10 -20.73
N SER A 298 34.98 15.34 -21.80
CA SER A 298 33.64 15.19 -22.41
C SER A 298 32.78 14.14 -21.68
N LYS A 299 31.45 14.30 -21.72
CA LYS A 299 30.51 13.29 -21.20
C LYS A 299 30.42 12.14 -22.19
N PHE A 300 30.83 10.95 -21.77
CA PHE A 300 30.73 9.73 -22.57
C PHE A 300 29.38 9.03 -22.41
N TRP A 301 28.98 8.78 -21.15
CA TRP A 301 27.68 8.20 -20.82
C TRP A 301 26.64 9.28 -20.53
N MET A 302 25.38 8.99 -20.86
CA MET A 302 24.26 9.73 -20.29
C MET A 302 24.25 9.56 -18.77
N ASP A 303 23.95 10.65 -18.04
CA ASP A 303 24.02 10.68 -16.58
C ASP A 303 23.07 9.65 -15.92
N GLU A 304 21.87 9.48 -16.48
CA GLU A 304 20.86 8.55 -15.97
C GLU A 304 20.88 7.21 -16.72
N SER A 305 20.70 6.12 -15.98
CA SER A 305 20.46 4.77 -16.50
C SER A 305 19.02 4.40 -16.20
N TYR A 306 18.36 3.62 -17.05
CA TYR A 306 17.09 2.99 -16.71
C TYR A 306 17.38 1.68 -15.99
N ASP A 307 16.70 1.40 -14.87
CA ASP A 307 16.77 0.11 -14.19
C ASP A 307 15.39 -0.36 -13.72
N HIS A 308 15.23 -1.68 -13.70
CA HIS A 308 14.01 -2.37 -13.33
C HIS A 308 14.37 -3.66 -12.58
N ILE A 309 13.86 -3.82 -11.36
CA ILE A 309 14.05 -5.06 -10.57
C ILE A 309 13.30 -6.20 -11.27
N VAL A 310 13.97 -7.33 -11.46
CA VAL A 310 13.35 -8.57 -11.95
C VAL A 310 12.60 -9.23 -10.80
N ARG A 311 11.29 -9.40 -10.98
CA ARG A 311 10.35 -9.81 -9.91
C ARG A 311 9.84 -11.24 -10.06
N SER A 312 10.10 -11.89 -11.19
CA SER A 312 9.69 -13.27 -11.45
C SER A 312 10.59 -13.99 -12.46
N GLU A 313 10.59 -15.31 -12.43
CA GLU A 313 11.32 -16.15 -13.39
C GLU A 313 10.85 -15.93 -14.84
N ALA A 314 9.55 -15.73 -15.05
CA ALA A 314 9.03 -15.42 -16.38
C ALA A 314 9.58 -14.09 -16.92
N GLN A 315 9.74 -13.09 -16.06
CA GLN A 315 10.34 -11.81 -16.41
C GLN A 315 11.86 -11.93 -16.61
N TYR A 316 12.54 -12.73 -15.79
CA TYR A 316 13.95 -13.08 -15.96
C TYR A 316 14.21 -13.68 -17.35
N GLN A 317 13.47 -14.74 -17.72
CA GLN A 317 13.58 -15.39 -19.02
C GLN A 317 13.24 -14.45 -20.18
N ARG A 318 12.26 -13.56 -19.99
CA ARG A 318 11.92 -12.53 -20.98
C ARG A 318 13.10 -11.58 -21.23
N PHE A 319 13.80 -11.14 -20.18
CA PHE A 319 14.95 -10.26 -20.30
C PHE A 319 16.18 -10.95 -20.88
N ILE A 320 16.44 -12.21 -20.51
CA ILE A 320 17.47 -13.05 -21.16
C ILE A 320 17.23 -13.12 -22.67
N ARG A 321 16.00 -13.46 -23.08
CA ARG A 321 15.62 -13.55 -24.49
C ARG A 321 15.72 -12.19 -25.18
N TYR A 322 15.24 -11.12 -24.54
CA TYR A 322 15.32 -9.77 -25.10
C TYR A 322 16.78 -9.34 -25.35
N ILE A 323 17.70 -9.63 -24.43
CA ILE A 323 19.15 -9.36 -24.62
C ILE A 323 19.69 -10.14 -25.81
N ALA A 324 19.34 -11.41 -25.94
CA ALA A 324 19.80 -12.27 -27.04
C ALA A 324 19.26 -11.82 -28.40
N GLU A 325 17.99 -11.40 -28.46
CA GLU A 325 17.31 -11.01 -29.70
C GLU A 325 17.64 -9.57 -30.15
N ASN A 326 18.19 -8.74 -29.27
CA ASN A 326 18.41 -7.32 -29.55
C ASN A 326 19.30 -7.04 -30.78
N PRO A 327 20.47 -7.69 -30.93
CA PRO A 327 21.29 -7.52 -32.13
C PRO A 327 20.59 -7.93 -33.42
N VAL A 328 19.78 -9.00 -33.36
CA VAL A 328 19.02 -9.52 -34.51
C VAL A 328 17.92 -8.53 -34.90
N LYS A 329 17.18 -8.00 -33.91
CA LYS A 329 16.15 -6.98 -34.11
C LYS A 329 16.73 -5.71 -34.75
N ALA A 330 17.95 -5.33 -34.37
CA ALA A 330 18.67 -4.18 -34.93
C ALA A 330 19.43 -4.49 -36.24
N ASN A 331 19.32 -5.72 -36.78
CA ASN A 331 20.00 -6.17 -37.99
C ASN A 331 21.53 -5.94 -37.96
N LEU A 332 22.16 -6.20 -36.80
CA LEU A 332 23.59 -6.00 -36.58
C LEU A 332 24.40 -7.24 -36.92
N SER A 333 25.56 -7.05 -37.55
CA SER A 333 26.57 -8.08 -37.73
C SER A 333 27.31 -8.36 -36.42
N GLU A 334 27.81 -9.59 -36.24
CA GLU A 334 28.47 -10.04 -34.99
C GLU A 334 29.68 -9.20 -34.57
N ASP A 335 30.34 -8.51 -35.51
CA ASP A 335 31.47 -7.62 -35.23
C ASP A 335 31.05 -6.27 -34.61
N LYS A 336 29.75 -5.94 -34.59
CA LYS A 336 29.23 -4.64 -34.14
C LYS A 336 28.69 -4.63 -32.72
N TYR A 337 28.49 -5.80 -32.13
CA TYR A 337 27.99 -5.93 -30.77
C TYR A 337 28.84 -6.89 -29.94
N TRP A 338 28.46 -7.05 -28.68
CA TRP A 338 28.96 -8.13 -27.84
C TRP A 338 27.81 -8.66 -27.03
N LEU A 339 27.63 -9.98 -27.05
CA LEU A 339 26.59 -10.68 -26.31
C LEU A 339 27.26 -11.61 -25.29
N TYR A 340 26.70 -11.62 -24.08
CA TYR A 340 27.16 -12.46 -22.98
C TYR A 340 25.98 -13.16 -22.34
N HIS A 341 26.16 -14.46 -22.09
CA HIS A 341 25.27 -15.30 -21.30
C HIS A 341 26.09 -15.96 -20.19
N GLY A 342 25.64 -15.78 -18.94
CA GLY A 342 26.26 -16.41 -17.78
C GLY A 342 25.95 -17.90 -17.68
N SER A 343 26.75 -18.62 -16.88
CA SER A 343 26.78 -20.08 -16.74
C SER A 343 25.49 -20.74 -16.20
N THR A 344 24.47 -19.96 -15.82
CA THR A 344 23.16 -20.45 -15.36
C THR A 344 22.06 -20.38 -16.42
N GLY A 345 22.37 -19.91 -17.63
CA GLY A 345 21.47 -19.97 -18.78
C GLY A 345 21.70 -21.23 -19.61
N ILE A 346 20.66 -22.06 -19.74
CA ILE A 346 20.62 -23.21 -20.64
C ILE A 346 21.18 -22.81 -22.02
N PRO A 347 22.12 -23.57 -22.62
CA PRO A 347 22.68 -23.24 -23.92
C PRO A 347 21.63 -23.40 -25.02
N ALA A 348 21.68 -22.47 -25.99
CA ALA A 348 20.97 -22.59 -27.24
C ALA A 348 21.58 -23.72 -28.09
N SER A 349 20.87 -24.84 -28.20
CA SER A 349 20.78 -25.63 -29.43
C SER A 349 19.64 -26.65 -29.32
N ASP A 350 18.78 -26.67 -30.34
CA ASP A 350 17.81 -27.70 -30.72
C ASP A 350 16.46 -27.81 -29.97
N GLN A 351 15.41 -27.53 -30.73
CA GLN A 351 14.06 -28.09 -30.57
C GLN A 351 13.80 -29.01 -31.79
N PRO A 352 12.86 -29.97 -31.75
CA PRO A 352 12.14 -30.59 -30.62
C PRO A 352 12.21 -32.13 -30.66
N LYS A 353 11.86 -32.82 -29.56
CA LYS A 353 11.04 -34.06 -29.57
C LYS A 353 10.79 -34.64 -28.17
N ASP A 354 9.53 -35.03 -27.99
CA ASP A 354 9.00 -36.10 -27.15
C ASP A 354 9.07 -35.99 -25.61
N THR A 355 7.87 -35.81 -25.05
CA THR A 355 7.27 -36.51 -23.89
C THR A 355 8.20 -37.38 -23.04
N GLN A 356 8.44 -37.00 -21.77
CA GLN A 356 8.00 -37.74 -20.56
C GLN A 356 8.60 -37.16 -19.26
N THR A 357 7.71 -37.07 -18.26
CA THR A 357 7.83 -36.83 -16.82
C THR A 357 9.15 -37.24 -16.15
N ILE A 358 9.88 -36.31 -15.49
CA ILE A 358 10.66 -36.56 -14.24
C ILE A 358 10.74 -35.27 -13.38
N MET A 359 10.05 -35.33 -12.23
CA MET A 359 10.33 -34.77 -10.90
C MET A 359 11.04 -33.41 -10.76
N SER A 360 10.30 -32.40 -10.31
CA SER A 360 10.78 -31.10 -9.81
C SER A 360 11.48 -31.23 -8.44
N GLU A 361 12.72 -30.75 -8.33
CA GLU A 361 13.37 -30.43 -7.05
C GLU A 361 12.78 -29.15 -6.43
N PRO A 362 12.77 -29.00 -5.09
CA PRO A 362 12.01 -27.96 -4.41
C PRO A 362 12.75 -26.62 -4.34
N ASP A 363 12.03 -25.54 -4.65
CA ASP A 363 12.39 -24.14 -4.49
C ASP A 363 12.93 -23.81 -3.08
N ARG A 364 13.94 -22.94 -3.01
CA ARG A 364 14.39 -22.34 -1.74
C ARG A 364 13.29 -21.43 -1.17
N PRO A 365 12.86 -21.62 0.09
CA PRO A 365 11.76 -20.86 0.67
C PRO A 365 12.18 -19.43 1.01
N GLN A 366 11.44 -18.46 0.48
CA GLN A 366 11.40 -17.10 1.05
C GLN A 366 10.93 -17.19 2.50
N THR A 367 11.58 -16.48 3.43
CA THR A 367 11.24 -16.54 4.86
C THR A 367 9.78 -16.11 5.07
N ARG A 368 8.95 -16.98 5.64
CA ARG A 368 7.49 -16.83 5.81
C ARG A 368 7.05 -15.48 6.39
N MET A 369 7.92 -14.81 7.17
CA MET A 369 7.70 -13.50 7.79
C MET A 369 7.79 -12.30 6.83
N SER A 370 8.70 -12.32 5.85
CA SER A 370 8.82 -11.22 4.86
C SER A 370 7.71 -11.28 3.81
N VAL A 371 7.18 -12.48 3.56
CA VAL A 371 6.00 -12.69 2.70
C VAL A 371 4.73 -12.18 3.38
N LEU A 372 4.64 -12.12 4.72
CA LEU A 372 3.45 -11.67 5.45
C LEU A 372 3.37 -10.14 5.64
N ARG A 373 4.48 -9.41 5.51
CA ARG A 373 4.59 -7.95 5.77
C ARG A 373 4.91 -7.14 4.51
N SER A 374 4.46 -7.61 3.35
CA SER A 374 4.49 -6.80 2.13
C SER A 374 3.34 -5.78 2.10
N THR A 375 3.47 -4.72 1.30
CA THR A 375 2.41 -3.73 1.09
C THR A 375 1.11 -4.39 0.63
N TYR A 376 1.21 -5.40 -0.25
CA TYR A 376 0.08 -6.24 -0.66
C TYR A 376 -0.63 -6.89 0.53
N ASN A 377 0.10 -7.51 1.46
CA ASN A 377 -0.52 -8.17 2.62
C ASN A 377 -1.11 -7.18 3.60
N PHE A 378 -0.51 -6.00 3.80
CA PHE A 378 -1.13 -4.96 4.61
C PHE A 378 -2.43 -4.45 3.98
N LYS A 379 -2.46 -4.23 2.66
CA LYS A 379 -3.68 -3.88 1.94
C LYS A 379 -4.74 -4.98 2.07
N ARG A 380 -4.35 -6.23 1.83
CA ARG A 380 -5.23 -7.40 1.96
C ARG A 380 -5.83 -7.48 3.37
N HIS A 381 -4.99 -7.41 4.40
CA HIS A 381 -5.41 -7.41 5.79
C HIS A 381 -6.38 -6.26 6.09
N CYS A 382 -6.08 -5.05 5.62
CA CYS A 382 -6.93 -3.89 5.83
C CYS A 382 -8.31 -4.09 5.19
N ILE A 383 -8.37 -4.62 3.96
CA ILE A 383 -9.61 -4.94 3.26
C ILE A 383 -10.40 -6.05 3.99
N GLU A 384 -9.72 -7.05 4.52
CA GLU A 384 -10.32 -8.20 5.20
C GLU A 384 -10.87 -7.86 6.60
N HIS A 385 -10.19 -6.99 7.35
CA HIS A 385 -10.44 -6.83 8.77
C HIS A 385 -10.77 -5.41 9.21
N SER A 386 -10.36 -4.39 8.46
CA SER A 386 -10.39 -3.01 8.91
C SER A 386 -11.43 -2.13 8.22
N LEU A 387 -11.79 -2.40 6.96
CA LEU A 387 -12.61 -1.49 6.15
C LEU A 387 -14.06 -1.96 6.02
N TYR A 388 -14.98 -1.03 6.25
CA TYR A 388 -16.42 -1.25 6.20
C TYR A 388 -17.11 -0.08 5.47
N GLY A 389 -18.20 -0.36 4.76
CA GLY A 389 -18.89 0.63 3.97
C GLY A 389 -20.35 0.27 3.71
N VAL A 390 -21.20 1.29 3.66
CA VAL A 390 -22.63 1.12 3.36
C VAL A 390 -23.07 2.21 2.38
N ASP A 391 -23.80 1.83 1.34
CA ASP A 391 -24.50 2.78 0.47
C ASP A 391 -25.91 2.28 0.15
N ILE A 392 -26.84 3.21 -0.04
CA ILE A 392 -28.19 2.87 -0.48
C ILE A 392 -28.22 2.51 -1.97
N ASP A 393 -27.28 3.06 -2.77
CA ASP A 393 -27.13 2.75 -4.18
C ASP A 393 -26.28 1.49 -4.40
N PRO A 394 -26.86 0.41 -4.98
CA PRO A 394 -26.07 -0.78 -5.31
C PRO A 394 -24.95 -0.49 -6.33
N GLY A 395 -25.10 0.52 -7.20
CA GLY A 395 -24.06 0.91 -8.15
C GLY A 395 -22.81 1.44 -7.45
N ALA A 396 -22.99 2.37 -6.50
CA ALA A 396 -21.94 2.87 -5.63
C ALA A 396 -21.20 1.74 -4.87
N VAL A 397 -21.94 0.79 -4.30
CA VAL A 397 -21.36 -0.38 -3.62
C VAL A 397 -20.44 -1.18 -4.52
N GLU A 398 -20.86 -1.48 -5.75
CA GLU A 398 -20.03 -2.25 -6.69
C GLU A 398 -18.80 -1.45 -7.15
N ILE A 399 -18.92 -0.13 -7.33
CA ILE A 399 -17.76 0.74 -7.62
C ILE A 399 -16.78 0.74 -6.44
N ALA A 400 -17.26 0.82 -5.21
CA ALA A 400 -16.41 0.79 -4.01
C ALA A 400 -15.69 -0.57 -3.87
N LYS A 401 -16.39 -1.69 -4.09
CA LYS A 401 -15.78 -3.02 -4.13
C LYS A 401 -14.72 -3.15 -5.22
N LEU A 402 -15.02 -2.68 -6.43
CA LEU A 402 -14.08 -2.66 -7.55
C LEU A 402 -12.84 -1.81 -7.23
N ARG A 403 -13.02 -0.65 -6.61
CA ARG A 403 -11.91 0.24 -6.25
C ARG A 403 -10.99 -0.39 -5.20
N LEU A 404 -11.55 -1.05 -4.19
CA LEU A 404 -10.78 -1.82 -3.20
C LEU A 404 -10.04 -2.99 -3.87
N TRP A 405 -10.67 -3.69 -4.80
CA TRP A 405 -10.03 -4.75 -5.56
C TRP A 405 -8.85 -4.27 -6.41
N LEU A 406 -9.06 -3.23 -7.22
CA LEU A 406 -8.00 -2.62 -8.04
C LEU A 406 -6.83 -2.17 -7.18
N SER A 407 -7.11 -1.60 -6.00
CA SER A 407 -6.07 -1.15 -5.09
C SER A 407 -5.19 -2.28 -4.54
N LEU A 408 -5.70 -3.52 -4.49
CA LEU A 408 -4.98 -4.73 -4.12
C LEU A 408 -4.19 -5.30 -5.31
N VAL A 409 -4.80 -5.34 -6.50
CA VAL A 409 -4.19 -5.93 -7.72
C VAL A 409 -3.04 -5.09 -8.25
N VAL A 410 -3.10 -3.75 -8.16
CA VAL A 410 -2.01 -2.85 -8.59
C VAL A 410 -0.68 -3.16 -7.88
N ASP A 411 -0.73 -3.74 -6.68
CA ASP A 411 0.45 -4.10 -5.90
C ASP A 411 0.85 -5.59 -6.02
N GLU A 412 0.13 -6.38 -6.82
CA GLU A 412 0.43 -7.79 -7.05
C GLU A 412 1.21 -7.96 -8.37
N ASP A 413 2.49 -8.29 -8.25
CA ASP A 413 3.42 -8.38 -9.38
C ASP A 413 3.25 -9.70 -10.18
N ASP A 414 2.52 -10.69 -9.65
CA ASP A 414 2.26 -11.96 -10.31
C ASP A 414 0.75 -12.28 -10.42
N ILE A 415 0.19 -12.03 -11.61
CA ILE A 415 -1.22 -12.30 -11.94
C ILE A 415 -1.62 -13.77 -11.66
N LYS A 416 -0.66 -14.72 -11.69
CA LYS A 416 -0.92 -16.14 -11.43
C LYS A 416 -1.02 -16.50 -9.95
N ASN A 417 -0.54 -15.63 -9.06
CA ASN A 417 -0.55 -15.81 -7.61
C ASN A 417 -1.55 -14.90 -6.88
N ILE A 418 -2.39 -14.14 -7.61
CA ILE A 418 -3.49 -13.38 -7.02
C ILE A 418 -4.40 -14.35 -6.26
N LYS A 419 -4.28 -14.33 -4.93
CA LYS A 419 -5.22 -15.03 -4.06
C LYS A 419 -6.63 -14.49 -4.35
N PRO A 420 -7.66 -15.34 -4.39
CA PRO A 420 -9.04 -14.90 -4.57
C PRO A 420 -9.37 -13.74 -3.63
N LEU A 421 -10.21 -12.84 -4.15
CA LEU A 421 -10.72 -11.68 -3.45
C LEU A 421 -11.13 -12.07 -2.01
N PRO A 422 -10.67 -11.34 -0.98
CA PRO A 422 -11.36 -11.40 0.29
C PRO A 422 -12.83 -11.08 0.08
N ASN A 423 -13.70 -11.79 0.79
CA ASN A 423 -15.13 -11.69 0.55
C ASN A 423 -15.69 -10.34 1.00
N LEU A 424 -15.89 -9.42 0.05
CA LEU A 424 -16.36 -8.06 0.31
C LEU A 424 -17.87 -7.99 0.58
N ASP A 425 -18.64 -9.06 0.33
CA ASP A 425 -20.11 -9.07 0.39
C ASP A 425 -20.67 -8.68 1.76
N TYR A 426 -19.85 -8.77 2.81
CA TYR A 426 -20.21 -8.42 4.19
C TYR A 426 -19.29 -7.34 4.78
N LYS A 427 -18.56 -6.62 3.93
CA LYS A 427 -17.74 -5.45 4.30
C LYS A 427 -18.25 -4.18 3.65
N ILE A 428 -18.62 -4.26 2.36
CA ILE A 428 -19.24 -3.17 1.61
C ILE A 428 -20.65 -3.62 1.22
N VAL A 429 -21.67 -3.04 1.85
CA VAL A 429 -23.04 -3.55 1.81
C VAL A 429 -24.02 -2.53 1.24
N CYS A 430 -24.94 -2.99 0.40
CA CYS A 430 -26.06 -2.17 -0.06
C CYS A 430 -27.14 -2.11 1.02
N GLY A 431 -27.49 -0.90 1.46
CA GLY A 431 -28.47 -0.71 2.53
C GLY A 431 -28.68 0.73 2.97
N ASN A 432 -29.75 0.96 3.72
CA ASN A 432 -29.98 2.23 4.39
C ASN A 432 -29.29 2.24 5.75
N SER A 433 -28.19 2.98 5.85
CA SER A 433 -27.35 3.12 7.06
C SER A 433 -28.07 3.72 8.27
N LEU A 434 -29.25 4.33 8.10
CA LEU A 434 -29.99 4.96 9.20
C LEU A 434 -31.03 4.02 9.85
N LEU A 435 -31.18 2.81 9.32
CA LEU A 435 -32.09 1.80 9.85
C LEU A 435 -31.37 0.85 10.80
N GLY A 436 -32.16 0.15 11.62
CA GLY A 436 -31.63 -0.92 12.45
C GLY A 436 -32.72 -1.79 13.09
N VAL A 437 -32.31 -2.99 13.48
CA VAL A 437 -33.12 -4.01 14.13
C VAL A 437 -32.79 -4.02 15.61
N LYS A 438 -33.80 -3.92 16.47
CA LYS A 438 -33.58 -4.02 17.92
C LYS A 438 -33.25 -5.46 18.30
N LYS A 439 -32.20 -5.65 19.10
CA LYS A 439 -31.91 -6.92 19.76
C LYS A 439 -32.85 -7.10 20.96
N ASN A 440 -33.44 -8.27 21.09
CA ASN A 440 -34.34 -8.66 22.16
C ASN A 440 -33.98 -10.08 22.64
N LEU A 441 -34.53 -10.50 23.78
CA LEU A 441 -34.27 -11.83 24.33
C LEU A 441 -34.59 -12.95 23.31
N PHE A 442 -35.60 -12.76 22.47
CA PHE A 442 -36.06 -13.75 21.49
C PHE A 442 -35.14 -13.94 20.26
N ASN A 443 -34.38 -12.92 19.85
CA ASN A 443 -33.48 -13.01 18.67
C ASN A 443 -32.00 -13.15 19.04
N SER A 444 -31.64 -13.01 20.31
CA SER A 444 -30.26 -13.13 20.82
C SER A 444 -29.53 -14.41 20.37
N HIS A 445 -30.24 -15.55 20.36
CA HIS A 445 -29.70 -16.84 19.89
C HIS A 445 -29.42 -16.86 18.37
N LEU A 446 -30.22 -16.14 17.57
CA LEU A 446 -30.01 -16.05 16.12
C LEU A 446 -28.76 -15.23 15.80
N PHE A 447 -28.52 -14.14 16.52
CA PHE A 447 -27.27 -13.37 16.43
C PHE A 447 -26.04 -14.24 16.76
N SER A 448 -26.10 -15.03 17.83
CA SER A 448 -25.00 -15.94 18.19
C SER A 448 -24.73 -17.01 17.13
N LYS A 449 -25.76 -17.53 16.47
CA LYS A 449 -25.61 -18.45 15.33
C LYS A 449 -24.96 -17.75 14.13
N LEU A 450 -25.42 -16.54 13.80
CA LEU A 450 -24.90 -15.75 12.68
C LEU A 450 -23.39 -15.48 12.84
N GLU A 451 -22.96 -15.11 14.05
CA GLU A 451 -21.56 -14.88 14.40
C GLU A 451 -20.67 -16.12 14.26
N LYS A 452 -21.22 -17.32 14.45
CA LYS A 452 -20.47 -18.58 14.28
C LYS A 452 -20.33 -18.98 12.81
N ILE A 453 -21.34 -18.70 11.98
CA ILE A 453 -21.36 -19.12 10.58
C ILE A 453 -20.56 -18.17 9.69
N LYS A 454 -20.57 -16.86 9.95
CA LYS A 454 -19.84 -15.88 9.15
C LYS A 454 -18.35 -16.22 8.96
N PRO A 455 -17.56 -16.54 10.01
CA PRO A 455 -16.15 -16.94 9.83
C PRO A 455 -15.99 -18.19 8.96
N LEU A 456 -16.90 -19.17 9.09
CA LEU A 456 -16.89 -20.38 8.26
C LEU A 456 -17.11 -20.03 6.78
N TYR A 457 -18.04 -19.11 6.49
CA TYR A 457 -18.27 -18.61 5.14
C TYR A 457 -17.06 -17.87 4.54
N PHE A 458 -16.40 -17.01 5.34
CA PHE A 458 -15.25 -16.23 4.89
C PHE A 458 -14.05 -17.11 4.55
N ASN A 459 -13.79 -18.15 5.34
CA ASN A 459 -12.64 -19.03 5.20
C ASN A 459 -12.89 -20.22 4.24
N GLU A 460 -14.12 -20.42 3.77
CA GLU A 460 -14.46 -21.52 2.87
C GLU A 460 -14.02 -21.24 1.43
N THR A 461 -13.33 -22.23 0.84
CA THR A 461 -12.81 -22.19 -0.54
C THR A 461 -13.64 -23.06 -1.48
N ASN A 462 -14.38 -24.04 -0.96
CA ASN A 462 -15.27 -24.89 -1.76
C ASN A 462 -16.55 -24.12 -2.18
N PRO A 463 -16.84 -23.97 -3.49
CA PRO A 463 -17.98 -23.20 -3.96
C PRO A 463 -19.34 -23.66 -3.42
N THR A 464 -19.57 -24.98 -3.32
CA THR A 464 -20.83 -25.55 -2.87
C THR A 464 -21.05 -25.29 -1.37
N LYS A 465 -20.06 -25.60 -0.52
CA LYS A 465 -20.15 -25.31 0.92
C LYS A 465 -20.27 -23.82 1.20
N LYS A 466 -19.57 -22.99 0.43
CA LYS A 466 -19.66 -21.53 0.52
C LYS A 466 -21.06 -21.04 0.19
N GLN A 467 -21.71 -21.61 -0.83
CA GLN A 467 -23.10 -21.32 -1.16
C GLN A 467 -24.06 -21.79 -0.05
N ASP A 468 -23.82 -22.93 0.58
CA ASP A 468 -24.61 -23.42 1.72
C ASP A 468 -24.50 -22.51 2.94
N TYR A 469 -23.29 -22.06 3.29
CA TYR A 469 -23.11 -21.10 4.38
C TYR A 469 -23.77 -19.75 4.07
N LYS A 470 -23.67 -19.28 2.82
CA LYS A 470 -24.36 -18.05 2.38
C LYS A 470 -25.87 -18.18 2.58
N LYS A 471 -26.47 -19.29 2.16
CA LYS A 471 -27.89 -19.56 2.33
C LYS A 471 -28.29 -19.57 3.81
N GLN A 472 -27.50 -20.20 4.68
CA GLN A 472 -27.74 -20.19 6.13
C GLN A 472 -27.65 -18.78 6.73
N ILE A 473 -26.67 -17.97 6.29
CA ILE A 473 -26.53 -16.57 6.70
C ILE A 473 -27.76 -15.76 6.28
N ASP A 474 -28.18 -15.88 5.02
CA ASP A 474 -29.33 -15.16 4.48
C ASP A 474 -30.64 -15.56 5.19
N GLU A 475 -30.81 -16.84 5.51
CA GLU A 475 -31.93 -17.35 6.30
C GLU A 475 -31.93 -16.81 7.74
N LEU A 476 -30.77 -16.77 8.39
CA LEU A 476 -30.64 -16.20 9.73
C LEU A 476 -30.90 -14.70 9.74
N ILE A 477 -30.35 -13.96 8.77
CA ILE A 477 -30.62 -12.52 8.62
C ILE A 477 -32.13 -12.32 8.43
N SER A 478 -32.76 -13.08 7.53
CA SER A 478 -34.21 -13.03 7.31
C SER A 478 -35.01 -13.31 8.59
N GLN A 479 -34.60 -14.27 9.42
CA GLN A 479 -35.26 -14.54 10.70
C GLN A 479 -35.05 -13.38 11.70
N ILE A 480 -33.84 -12.83 11.80
CA ILE A 480 -33.52 -11.72 12.71
C ILE A 480 -34.33 -10.47 12.33
N THR A 481 -34.46 -10.22 11.03
CA THR A 481 -35.17 -9.05 10.49
C THR A 481 -36.67 -9.29 10.31
N ASN A 482 -37.22 -10.43 10.73
CA ASN A 482 -38.62 -10.83 10.49
C ASN A 482 -39.05 -10.72 9.01
N GLY A 483 -38.16 -11.10 8.09
CA GLY A 483 -38.39 -11.06 6.64
C GLY A 483 -38.09 -9.72 5.99
N HIS A 484 -37.74 -8.68 6.75
CA HIS A 484 -37.33 -7.40 6.19
C HIS A 484 -35.91 -7.48 5.61
N LYS A 485 -35.67 -6.89 4.43
CA LYS A 485 -34.34 -6.84 3.80
C LYS A 485 -33.55 -5.57 4.19
N GLU A 486 -33.93 -4.95 5.31
CA GLU A 486 -33.28 -3.71 5.77
C GLU A 486 -31.87 -4.05 6.30
N PHE A 487 -30.91 -3.20 5.96
CA PHE A 487 -29.56 -3.27 6.50
C PHE A 487 -29.53 -2.86 7.98
N ASP A 488 -28.61 -3.46 8.73
CA ASP A 488 -28.34 -3.13 10.13
C ASP A 488 -26.86 -3.35 10.47
N PHE A 489 -26.24 -2.37 11.14
CA PHE A 489 -24.82 -2.40 11.48
C PHE A 489 -24.43 -3.54 12.43
N GLU A 490 -25.23 -3.82 13.47
CA GLU A 490 -24.96 -4.86 14.46
C GLU A 490 -25.14 -6.27 13.89
N ILE A 491 -26.02 -6.42 12.88
CA ILE A 491 -26.20 -7.68 12.13
C ILE A 491 -25.08 -7.88 11.13
N TYR A 492 -24.84 -6.92 10.24
CA TYR A 492 -23.94 -7.11 9.10
C TYR A 492 -22.47 -7.02 9.50
N PHE A 493 -22.14 -6.19 10.49
CA PHE A 493 -20.76 -6.00 11.00
C PHE A 493 -20.65 -6.41 12.47
N SER A 494 -21.33 -7.50 12.83
CA SER A 494 -21.36 -8.10 14.17
C SER A 494 -19.99 -8.22 14.85
N GLU A 495 -18.93 -8.45 14.09
CA GLU A 495 -17.55 -8.55 14.58
C GLU A 495 -17.02 -7.26 15.23
N VAL A 496 -17.59 -6.11 14.87
CA VAL A 496 -17.26 -4.79 15.44
C VAL A 496 -18.06 -4.55 16.73
N PHE A 497 -19.33 -4.96 16.74
CA PHE A 497 -20.27 -4.61 17.81
C PHE A 497 -20.41 -5.68 18.91
N HIS A 498 -20.04 -6.93 18.66
CA HIS A 498 -20.25 -8.03 19.61
C HIS A 498 -18.95 -8.69 20.09
N ALA A 499 -18.91 -9.05 21.37
CA ALA A 499 -17.83 -9.82 21.99
C ALA A 499 -18.07 -11.32 21.79
N SER A 500 -17.51 -11.89 20.73
CA SER A 500 -17.35 -13.35 20.64
C SER A 500 -15.99 -13.73 21.20
N SER A 501 -15.96 -14.71 22.10
CA SER A 501 -14.75 -15.28 22.73
C SER A 501 -13.76 -15.91 21.75
N ASN A 502 -14.11 -16.04 20.47
CA ASN A 502 -13.33 -16.76 19.45
C ASN A 502 -12.92 -15.88 18.27
N SER A 503 -13.11 -14.55 18.32
CA SER A 503 -12.59 -13.64 17.29
C SER A 503 -11.18 -13.15 17.68
N PRO A 504 -10.16 -13.25 16.80
CA PRO A 504 -8.83 -12.66 17.04
C PRO A 504 -8.87 -11.13 17.23
N LEU A 505 -9.94 -10.48 16.77
CA LEU A 505 -10.22 -9.05 16.94
C LEU A 505 -10.93 -8.73 18.28
N ALA A 506 -11.07 -9.71 19.18
CA ALA A 506 -11.75 -9.52 20.46
C ALA A 506 -10.87 -8.76 21.46
N LYS A 507 -10.88 -7.42 21.39
CA LYS A 507 -10.33 -6.56 22.46
C LYS A 507 -11.32 -6.40 23.63
N GLY A 508 -10.85 -6.72 24.83
CA GLY A 508 -11.04 -5.88 26.03
C GLY A 508 -12.36 -5.97 26.82
N ASP A 509 -12.19 -5.98 28.15
CA ASP A 509 -13.08 -6.44 29.22
C ASP A 509 -13.90 -5.31 29.88
N THR A 510 -14.60 -4.50 29.07
CA THR A 510 -15.48 -3.44 29.62
C THR A 510 -16.86 -3.53 28.98
N GLY A 511 -17.89 -3.74 29.79
CA GLY A 511 -19.29 -3.87 29.38
C GLY A 511 -19.93 -2.57 28.85
N GLY A 512 -19.22 -1.83 27.99
CA GLY A 512 -19.71 -0.66 27.25
C GLY A 512 -20.10 -1.02 25.80
N CYS A 513 -20.88 -0.15 25.15
CA CYS A 513 -21.27 -0.30 23.76
C CYS A 513 -20.03 -0.29 22.84
N ARG A 514 -19.78 -1.40 22.14
CA ARG A 514 -18.76 -1.50 21.09
C ARG A 514 -19.21 -0.76 19.82
N GLY A 515 -18.25 -0.30 19.02
CA GLY A 515 -18.49 0.41 17.76
C GLY A 515 -17.17 0.63 17.02
N PHE A 516 -17.24 1.25 15.84
CA PHE A 516 -16.06 1.53 15.01
C PHE A 516 -15.08 2.49 15.68
N ASP A 517 -13.80 2.28 15.39
CA ASP A 517 -12.72 3.17 15.83
C ASP A 517 -12.72 4.49 15.06
N VAL A 518 -13.01 4.42 13.75
CA VAL A 518 -13.13 5.59 12.88
C VAL A 518 -14.39 5.47 12.02
N VAL A 519 -15.19 6.53 12.03
CA VAL A 519 -16.31 6.71 11.08
C VAL A 519 -16.01 7.95 10.26
N ILE A 520 -15.86 7.79 8.94
CA ILE A 520 -15.44 8.83 8.00
C ILE A 520 -16.36 8.83 6.79
N ALA A 521 -16.91 9.98 6.39
CA ALA A 521 -17.86 10.05 5.28
C ALA A 521 -18.04 11.45 4.69
N ASN A 522 -18.65 11.47 3.52
CA ASN A 522 -19.33 12.63 2.96
C ASN A 522 -20.83 12.31 2.86
N PRO A 523 -21.60 12.41 3.97
CA PRO A 523 -23.01 12.03 3.99
C PRO A 523 -23.87 12.93 3.08
N PRO A 524 -25.05 12.48 2.63
CA PRO A 524 -25.90 13.26 1.73
C PRO A 524 -26.44 14.54 2.40
N TYR A 525 -26.54 15.63 1.63
CA TYR A 525 -26.99 16.94 2.10
C TYR A 525 -28.47 17.17 1.73
N GLY A 526 -29.37 17.08 2.70
CA GLY A 526 -30.80 17.34 2.48
C GLY A 526 -31.52 16.27 1.63
N ALA A 527 -31.00 15.04 1.58
CA ALA A 527 -31.70 13.92 0.96
C ALA A 527 -33.03 13.66 1.69
N LYS A 528 -34.09 13.38 0.94
CA LYS A 528 -35.38 13.01 1.52
C LYS A 528 -35.25 11.64 2.17
N ILE A 529 -35.35 11.60 3.49
CA ILE A 529 -35.46 10.36 4.24
C ILE A 529 -36.94 9.96 4.23
N ASP A 530 -37.22 8.71 3.86
CA ASP A 530 -38.56 8.15 3.90
C ASP A 530 -39.20 8.31 5.30
N GLY A 531 -40.51 8.56 5.36
CA GLY A 531 -41.21 8.86 6.60
C GLY A 531 -41.20 7.71 7.62
N VAL A 532 -41.22 6.46 7.15
CA VAL A 532 -41.11 5.27 8.01
C VAL A 532 -39.69 5.12 8.51
N ALA A 533 -38.70 5.28 7.63
CA ALA A 533 -37.29 5.27 8.00
C ALA A 533 -36.97 6.37 9.03
N LEU A 534 -37.38 7.60 8.78
CA LEU A 534 -37.19 8.74 9.68
C LEU A 534 -37.82 8.50 11.05
N LYS A 535 -39.03 7.90 11.10
CA LYS A 535 -39.69 7.56 12.37
C LYS A 535 -38.93 6.48 13.15
N LYS A 536 -38.39 5.46 12.48
CA LYS A 536 -37.55 4.42 13.09
C LYS A 536 -36.20 5.00 13.57
N THR A 537 -35.55 5.82 12.75
CA THR A 537 -34.26 6.46 13.08
C THR A 537 -34.43 7.42 14.25
N LYS A 538 -35.45 8.30 14.24
CA LYS A 538 -35.71 9.27 15.33
C LYS A 538 -35.94 8.64 16.71
N GLN A 539 -36.39 7.40 16.80
CA GLN A 539 -36.49 6.70 18.10
C GLN A 539 -35.12 6.47 18.76
N ASN A 540 -34.04 6.57 17.98
CA ASN A 540 -32.67 6.27 18.40
C ASN A 540 -31.72 7.49 18.25
N LEU A 541 -32.24 8.67 17.92
CA LEU A 541 -31.47 9.91 17.81
C LEU A 541 -31.61 10.75 19.09
N SER A 542 -30.54 11.46 19.44
CA SER A 542 -30.55 12.43 20.55
C SER A 542 -31.21 13.75 20.13
N ASP A 543 -31.12 14.11 18.85
CA ASP A 543 -31.84 15.23 18.24
C ASP A 543 -32.91 14.73 17.26
N THR A 544 -34.17 14.73 17.70
CA THR A 544 -35.31 14.30 16.88
C THR A 544 -35.93 15.43 16.06
N THR A 545 -35.43 16.66 16.21
CA THR A 545 -36.03 17.86 15.63
C THR A 545 -35.48 18.17 14.24
N ASN A 546 -34.20 17.89 14.01
CA ASN A 546 -33.55 18.13 12.74
C ASN A 546 -33.92 17.06 11.70
N SER A 547 -34.39 17.49 10.53
CA SER A 547 -34.75 16.61 9.40
C SER A 547 -33.68 16.59 8.30
N ASN A 548 -32.61 17.37 8.43
CA ASN A 548 -31.51 17.35 7.48
C ASN A 548 -30.77 16.02 7.58
N SER A 549 -30.61 15.33 6.44
CA SER A 549 -29.94 14.04 6.39
C SER A 549 -28.53 14.07 6.98
N ALA A 550 -27.73 15.10 6.69
CA ALA A 550 -26.37 15.20 7.22
C ALA A 550 -26.36 15.35 8.76
N ALA A 551 -27.33 16.08 9.34
CA ALA A 551 -27.47 16.19 10.80
C ALA A 551 -27.79 14.83 11.43
N ILE A 552 -28.69 14.07 10.80
CA ILE A 552 -29.08 12.73 11.25
C ILE A 552 -27.90 11.76 11.17
N PHE A 553 -27.11 11.80 10.10
CA PHE A 553 -25.88 11.00 9.98
C PHE A 553 -24.86 11.34 11.07
N ILE A 554 -24.68 12.63 11.41
CA ILE A 554 -23.78 13.05 12.49
C ILE A 554 -24.25 12.49 13.84
N ASP A 555 -25.54 12.69 14.17
CA ASP A 555 -26.08 12.23 15.46
C ASP A 555 -26.05 10.70 15.58
N TYR A 556 -26.44 10.00 14.50
CA TYR A 556 -26.37 8.54 14.43
C TYR A 556 -24.93 8.03 14.54
N GLY A 557 -24.00 8.62 13.79
CA GLY A 557 -22.58 8.27 13.82
C GLY A 557 -21.99 8.42 15.22
N LYS A 558 -22.24 9.56 15.87
CA LYS A 558 -21.76 9.90 17.21
C LYS A 558 -22.30 8.96 18.29
N ASN A 559 -23.59 8.62 18.22
CA ASN A 559 -24.27 7.93 19.31
C ASN A 559 -24.35 6.40 19.12
N ARG A 560 -24.21 5.91 17.89
CA ARG A 560 -24.47 4.49 17.56
C ARG A 560 -23.33 3.80 16.82
N LEU A 561 -22.56 4.52 15.98
CA LEU A 561 -21.53 3.87 15.16
C LEU A 561 -20.15 3.85 15.81
N ILE A 562 -19.72 4.95 16.44
CA ILE A 562 -18.39 5.01 17.05
C ILE A 562 -18.38 4.39 18.45
N GLY A 563 -17.29 3.67 18.77
CA GLY A 563 -17.02 3.19 20.12
C GLY A 563 -16.66 4.33 21.09
N GLU A 564 -16.49 4.03 22.38
CA GLU A 564 -16.16 5.04 23.41
C GLU A 564 -14.89 5.85 23.12
N LYS A 565 -13.93 5.25 22.40
CA LYS A 565 -12.69 5.89 21.94
C LYS A 565 -12.72 6.29 20.46
N GLY A 566 -13.87 6.14 19.82
CA GLY A 566 -14.00 6.31 18.38
C GLY A 566 -14.01 7.77 17.94
N THR A 567 -13.64 7.96 16.68
CA THR A 567 -13.56 9.27 16.00
C THR A 567 -14.55 9.34 14.86
N LEU A 568 -15.24 10.47 14.72
CA LEU A 568 -16.17 10.78 13.64
C LEU A 568 -15.62 11.93 12.80
N THR A 569 -15.45 11.75 11.49
CA THR A 569 -14.86 12.76 10.59
C THR A 569 -15.70 12.95 9.33
N PHE A 570 -16.53 13.99 9.26
CA PHE A 570 -17.45 14.20 8.12
C PHE A 570 -17.19 15.49 7.35
N ILE A 571 -17.47 15.44 6.05
CA ILE A 571 -17.72 16.62 5.21
C ILE A 571 -19.22 16.93 5.25
N VAL A 572 -19.61 18.11 5.72
CA VAL A 572 -21.02 18.48 5.87
C VAL A 572 -21.27 19.92 5.43
N PRO A 573 -22.54 20.33 5.20
CA PRO A 573 -22.84 21.70 4.83
C PRO A 573 -22.41 22.70 5.90
N LYS A 574 -21.90 23.85 5.47
CA LYS A 574 -21.50 24.97 6.36
C LYS A 574 -22.66 25.53 7.20
N SER A 575 -23.91 25.20 6.85
CA SER A 575 -25.08 25.45 7.69
C SER A 575 -24.93 24.93 9.13
N LEU A 576 -24.09 23.91 9.36
CA LEU A 576 -23.70 23.47 10.70
C LEU A 576 -23.22 24.63 11.60
N LEU A 577 -22.56 25.66 11.03
CA LEU A 577 -21.93 26.73 11.80
C LEU A 577 -22.86 27.87 12.20
N TYR A 578 -23.97 28.08 11.47
CA TYR A 578 -24.79 29.29 11.62
C TYR A 578 -26.30 29.03 11.66
N SER A 579 -26.78 27.84 11.28
CA SER A 579 -28.22 27.58 11.22
C SER A 579 -28.78 27.16 12.57
N GLU A 580 -29.86 27.81 13.01
CA GLU A 580 -30.50 27.53 14.30
C GLU A 580 -30.99 26.08 14.42
N ASN A 581 -31.43 25.48 13.30
CA ASN A 581 -31.89 24.09 13.24
C ASN A 581 -30.80 23.07 13.61
N TRP A 582 -29.53 23.48 13.66
CA TRP A 582 -28.39 22.65 14.01
C TRP A 582 -27.86 22.91 15.41
N PHE A 583 -28.38 23.91 16.14
CA PHE A 583 -27.84 24.31 17.43
C PHE A 583 -27.85 23.20 18.50
N SER A 584 -28.91 22.39 18.55
CA SER A 584 -28.98 21.26 19.50
C SER A 584 -27.85 20.26 19.24
N LEU A 585 -27.71 19.84 17.97
CA LEU A 585 -26.64 18.95 17.54
C LEU A 585 -25.24 19.54 17.81
N VAL A 586 -24.99 20.78 17.40
CA VAL A 586 -23.71 21.47 17.63
C VAL A 586 -23.40 21.51 19.12
N LYS A 587 -24.35 21.93 19.96
CA LYS A 587 -24.19 21.99 21.41
C LYS A 587 -23.83 20.63 22.01
N SER A 588 -24.37 19.55 21.48
CA SER A 588 -24.06 18.17 21.90
C SER A 588 -22.68 17.67 21.46
N MET A 589 -22.00 18.41 20.57
CA MET A 589 -20.66 18.13 20.06
C MET A 589 -19.61 19.08 20.66
N LEU A 590 -20.03 20.23 21.21
CA LEU A 590 -19.15 21.23 21.81
C LEU A 590 -18.32 20.61 22.94
N GLY A 591 -17.00 20.73 22.81
CA GLY A 591 -16.01 20.13 23.72
C GLY A 591 -15.35 18.86 23.18
N ASN A 592 -15.93 18.20 22.18
CA ASN A 592 -15.39 16.95 21.61
C ASN A 592 -14.96 17.08 20.15
N VAL A 593 -15.15 18.25 19.54
CA VAL A 593 -14.64 18.57 18.19
C VAL A 593 -13.21 19.07 18.33
N SER A 594 -12.25 18.34 17.77
CA SER A 594 -10.82 18.68 17.82
C SER A 594 -10.34 19.49 16.62
N ILE A 595 -11.02 19.37 15.47
CA ILE A 595 -10.68 20.05 14.23
C ILE A 595 -11.97 20.51 13.56
N LEU A 596 -11.97 21.74 13.05
CA LEU A 596 -13.01 22.28 12.19
C LEU A 596 -12.33 23.10 11.09
N VAL A 597 -12.55 22.73 9.83
CA VAL A 597 -11.97 23.37 8.65
C VAL A 597 -13.09 23.83 7.74
N ASP A 598 -13.13 25.12 7.43
CA ASP A 598 -13.97 25.66 6.34
C ASP A 598 -13.27 25.38 5.02
N VAL A 599 -13.94 24.64 4.14
CA VAL A 599 -13.39 24.25 2.83
C VAL A 599 -14.12 24.96 1.69
N GLU A 600 -14.89 26.01 2.00
CA GLU A 600 -15.67 26.81 1.05
C GLU A 600 -16.48 25.91 0.10
N LYS A 601 -16.28 26.02 -1.22
CA LYS A 601 -16.88 25.12 -2.21
C LYS A 601 -15.88 24.06 -2.62
N ALA A 602 -15.90 22.93 -1.91
CA ALA A 602 -15.04 21.79 -2.21
C ALA A 602 -15.46 21.04 -3.50
N PHE A 603 -16.70 21.22 -3.96
CA PHE A 603 -17.26 20.52 -5.12
C PHE A 603 -17.89 21.49 -6.11
N GLU A 604 -17.41 21.50 -7.36
CA GLU A 604 -17.85 22.44 -8.41
C GLU A 604 -19.37 22.42 -8.66
N ASN A 605 -19.99 21.24 -8.57
CA ASN A 605 -21.41 21.03 -8.86
C ASN A 605 -22.31 21.07 -7.62
N VAL A 606 -21.77 21.38 -6.43
CA VAL A 606 -22.55 21.49 -5.20
C VAL A 606 -22.75 22.95 -4.83
N LYS A 607 -24.01 23.37 -4.71
CA LYS A 607 -24.36 24.78 -4.42
C LYS A 607 -24.00 25.22 -3.00
N LEU A 608 -23.98 24.29 -2.06
CA LEU A 608 -23.67 24.56 -0.66
C LEU A 608 -22.16 24.70 -0.48
N GLU A 609 -21.75 25.49 0.52
CA GLU A 609 -20.37 25.44 1.05
C GLU A 609 -20.27 24.30 2.07
N GLN A 610 -19.06 23.76 2.25
CA GLN A 610 -18.79 22.64 3.15
C GLN A 610 -17.84 23.03 4.27
N VAL A 611 -17.99 22.31 5.37
CA VAL A 611 -17.03 22.26 6.47
C VAL A 611 -16.64 20.81 6.71
N VAL A 612 -15.42 20.61 7.18
CA VAL A 612 -14.93 19.31 7.65
C VAL A 612 -14.68 19.42 9.13
N PHE A 613 -15.18 18.46 9.91
CA PHE A 613 -14.88 18.40 11.34
C PHE A 613 -14.32 17.04 11.72
N VAL A 614 -13.56 17.00 12.82
CA VAL A 614 -13.16 15.78 13.51
C VAL A 614 -13.71 15.85 14.94
N TYR A 615 -14.54 14.88 15.28
CA TYR A 615 -15.13 14.69 16.61
C TYR A 615 -14.56 13.42 17.25
N SER A 616 -14.23 13.46 18.53
CA SER A 616 -13.69 12.31 19.27
C SER A 616 -14.49 12.13 20.57
N LYS A 617 -15.06 10.94 20.77
CA LYS A 617 -16.03 10.69 21.85
C LYS A 617 -15.41 10.79 23.26
N SER A 618 -14.15 10.39 23.41
CA SER A 618 -13.41 10.41 24.68
C SER A 618 -12.66 11.72 24.96
N ILE A 619 -12.29 12.50 23.93
CA ILE A 619 -11.50 13.73 24.11
C ILE A 619 -12.43 14.89 24.47
N HIS A 620 -12.37 15.33 25.73
CA HIS A 620 -12.97 16.60 26.16
C HIS A 620 -11.91 17.70 26.12
N MET A 621 -11.94 18.56 25.11
CA MET A 621 -11.20 19.82 25.13
C MET A 621 -11.74 20.67 26.29
N LYS A 622 -10.84 21.20 27.13
CA LYS A 622 -11.23 22.10 28.21
C LYS A 622 -11.96 23.30 27.60
N LYS A 623 -13.15 23.59 28.14
CA LYS A 623 -14.05 24.67 27.74
C LYS A 623 -13.35 26.02 27.67
#